data_AF-Q025R9-F1
#
_entry.id   AF-Q025R9-F1
#
_cell.length_a   1.000
_cell.length_b   1.000
_cell.length_c   1.000
_cell.angle_alpha   90.00
_cell.angle_beta   90.00
_cell.angle_gamma   90.00
#
_symmetry.space_group_name_H-M   'P 1'
#
loop_
_entity.id
_entity.type
_entity.pdbx_description
1 polymer ?
#
loop_
_entity_poly.entity_id
_entity_poly.type
_entity_poly.pdbx_seq_one_letter_code
_entity_poly.pdbx_strand_id
1 'polypeptide(L)' 'MLDWVRACKGGEMSCSDFSISAPYAEWLTLILIAFRVPGKLEWDAKNMRFTNSPEANKYVHPVVKKGWELKV' A
#
# COMPACT_ATOMS: atom_id res chain seq x y z
N MET A 1 -13.74 -17.49 -7.49
CA MET A 1 -13.83 -17.90 -6.06
C MET A 1 -13.16 -19.25 -5.79
N LEU A 2 -13.29 -20.26 -6.66
CA LEU A 2 -12.64 -21.57 -6.45
C LEU A 2 -11.11 -21.49 -6.32
N ASP A 3 -10.46 -20.60 -7.06
CA ASP A 3 -9.01 -20.35 -7.00
C ASP A 3 -8.54 -19.94 -5.60
N TRP A 4 -9.21 -18.97 -4.98
CA TRP A 4 -8.95 -18.53 -3.61
C TRP A 4 -9.19 -19.64 -2.58
N VAL A 5 -10.32 -20.37 -2.69
CA VAL A 5 -10.62 -21.49 -1.77
C VAL A 5 -9.57 -22.60 -1.85
N ARG A 6 -9.05 -22.90 -3.05
CA ARG A 6 -7.96 -23.88 -3.23
C ARG A 6 -6.68 -23.41 -2.54
N ALA A 7 -6.27 -22.16 -2.79
CA ALA A 7 -5.07 -21.59 -2.17
C ALA A 7 -5.16 -21.60 -0.64
N CYS A 8 -6.30 -21.24 -0.05
CA CYS A 8 -6.51 -21.26 1.39
C CYS A 8 -6.43 -22.66 2.03
N LYS A 9 -6.62 -23.74 1.25
CA LYS A 9 -6.49 -25.12 1.72
C LYS A 9 -5.08 -25.70 1.54
N GLY A 10 -4.10 -24.87 1.18
CA GLY A 10 -2.72 -25.30 0.95
C GLY A 10 -2.43 -25.82 -0.46
N GLY A 11 -3.36 -25.60 -1.41
CA GLY A 11 -3.08 -25.83 -2.82
C GLY A 11 -2.22 -24.72 -3.44
N GLU A 12 -2.12 -24.71 -4.78
CA GLU A 12 -1.37 -23.67 -5.50
C GLU A 12 -1.87 -22.26 -5.19
N MET A 13 -0.93 -21.30 -5.18
CA MET A 13 -1.22 -19.87 -4.96
C MET A 13 -2.31 -19.37 -5.90
N SER A 14 -3.11 -18.43 -5.42
CA SER A 14 -4.11 -17.77 -6.24
C SER A 14 -3.46 -16.90 -7.31
N CYS A 15 -4.18 -16.64 -8.40
CA CYS A 15 -3.69 -15.80 -9.51
C CYS A 15 -3.39 -14.34 -9.12
N SER A 16 -3.80 -13.90 -7.94
CA SER A 16 -3.55 -12.56 -7.40
C SER A 16 -3.10 -12.65 -5.94
N ASP A 17 -2.10 -13.49 -5.66
CA ASP A 17 -1.50 -13.59 -4.33
C ASP A 17 -0.78 -12.29 -3.91
N PHE A 18 -0.22 -12.26 -2.70
CA PHE A 18 0.37 -11.04 -2.14
C PHE A 18 1.63 -10.57 -2.86
N SER A 19 2.35 -11.43 -3.60
CA SER A 19 3.47 -11.00 -4.43
C SER A 19 3.03 -10.07 -5.57
N ILE A 20 1.77 -10.17 -6.01
CA ILE A 20 1.17 -9.32 -7.05
C ILE A 20 0.30 -8.22 -6.41
N SER A 21 -0.58 -8.59 -5.50
CA SER A 21 -1.59 -7.69 -4.98
C SER A 21 -1.04 -6.63 -4.02
N ALA A 22 0.01 -6.93 -3.25
CA ALA A 22 0.62 -5.95 -2.34
C ALA A 22 1.28 -4.77 -3.07
N PRO A 23 2.21 -4.96 -4.04
CA PRO A 23 2.78 -3.82 -4.78
C PRO A 23 1.74 -3.09 -5.64
N TYR A 24 0.70 -3.80 -6.10
CA TYR A 24 -0.40 -3.17 -6.81
C TYR A 24 -1.21 -2.23 -5.91
N ALA A 25 -1.53 -2.67 -4.69
CA ALA A 25 -2.21 -1.84 -3.70
C ALA A 25 -1.37 -0.63 -3.31
N GLU A 26 -0.05 -0.80 -3.12
CA GLU A 26 0.88 0.31 -2.89
C GLU A 26 0.76 1.35 -4.00
N TRP A 27 0.92 0.95 -5.26
CA TRP A 27 0.81 1.85 -6.40
C TRP A 27 -0.53 2.59 -6.48
N LEU A 28 -1.64 1.89 -6.23
CA LEU A 28 -2.97 2.52 -6.19
C LEU A 28 -3.09 3.61 -5.12
N THR A 29 -2.48 3.41 -3.95
CA THR A 29 -2.51 4.42 -2.88
C THR A 29 -1.67 5.65 -3.21
N LEU A 30 -0.55 5.49 -3.94
CA LEU A 30 0.27 6.62 -4.39
C LEU A 30 -0.49 7.55 -5.35
N ILE A 31 -1.37 7.00 -6.19
CA ILE A 31 -2.23 7.78 -7.08
C ILE A 31 -3.10 8.76 -6.27
N LEU A 32 -3.66 8.32 -5.15
CA LEU A 32 -4.50 9.16 -4.29
C LEU A 32 -3.72 10.31 -3.65
N ILE A 33 -2.42 10.12 -3.40
CA ILE A 33 -1.54 11.16 -2.87
C ILE A 33 -1.17 12.15 -3.99
N ALA A 34 -0.88 11.66 -5.20
CA ALA A 34 -0.60 12.49 -6.36
C ALA A 34 -1.78 13.40 -6.75
N PHE A 35 -3.03 12.97 -6.53
CA PHE A 35 -4.21 13.83 -6.70
C PHE A 35 -4.29 14.97 -5.67
N ARG A 36 -3.68 14.82 -4.49
CA ARG A 36 -3.74 15.81 -3.40
C ARG A 36 -2.58 16.80 -3.44
N VAL A 37 -1.40 16.35 -3.86
CA VAL A 37 -0.17 17.17 -3.83
C VAL A 37 0.28 17.45 -5.26
N PRO A 38 0.20 18.70 -5.73
CA PRO A 38 0.56 19.05 -7.10
C PRO A 38 2.07 18.92 -7.32
N GLY A 39 2.45 18.61 -8.56
CA GLY A 39 3.84 18.50 -8.98
C GLY A 39 4.34 17.06 -9.09
N LYS A 40 5.59 16.91 -9.53
CA LYS A 40 6.22 15.59 -9.66
C LYS A 40 6.57 15.06 -8.28
N LEU A 41 6.12 13.84 -7.97
CA LEU A 41 6.47 13.13 -6.74
C LEU A 41 7.43 11.97 -7.07
N GLU A 42 8.46 11.79 -6.25
CA GLU A 42 9.44 10.72 -6.38
C GLU A 42 9.33 9.77 -5.19
N TRP A 43 9.04 8.50 -5.48
CA TRP A 43 8.74 7.48 -4.48
C TRP A 43 9.92 6.52 -4.28
N ASP A 44 10.33 6.37 -3.03
CA ASP A 44 11.30 5.37 -2.57
C ASP A 44 10.54 4.20 -1.93
N ALA A 45 10.23 3.19 -2.74
CA ALA A 45 9.50 2.01 -2.30
C ALA A 45 10.23 1.21 -1.22
N LYS A 46 11.57 1.26 -1.18
CA LYS A 46 12.35 0.54 -0.17
C LYS A 46 12.16 1.14 1.21
N ASN A 47 12.13 2.48 1.31
CA ASN A 47 11.96 3.18 2.57
C ASN A 47 10.52 3.70 2.78
N MET A 48 9.60 3.37 1.88
CA MET A 48 8.18 3.77 1.91
C MET A 48 7.98 5.28 2.13
N ARG A 49 8.65 6.11 1.32
CA ARG A 49 8.54 7.57 1.44
C ARG A 49 8.72 8.31 0.13
N PHE A 50 8.15 9.51 0.04
CA PHE A 50 8.50 10.48 -0.99
C PHE A 50 9.83 11.16 -0.64
N THR A 51 10.80 11.13 -1.54
CA THR A 51 12.13 11.73 -1.34
C THR A 51 12.10 13.25 -1.51
N ASN A 52 11.11 13.77 -2.22
CA ASN A 52 11.06 15.15 -2.67
C ASN A 52 9.84 15.95 -2.16
N SER A 53 8.98 15.37 -1.31
CA SER A 53 7.79 16.05 -0.79
C SER A 53 7.46 15.67 0.66
N PRO A 54 7.82 16.52 1.65
CA PRO A 54 7.39 16.36 3.03
C PRO A 54 5.88 16.44 3.20
N GLU A 55 5.19 17.18 2.32
CA GLU A 55 3.73 17.28 2.31
C GLU A 55 3.07 15.96 1.91
N ALA A 56 3.54 15.32 0.84
CA ALA A 56 3.04 14.01 0.41
C ALA A 56 3.24 12.93 1.48
N ASN A 57 4.38 12.98 2.20
CA ASN A 57 4.66 12.05 3.31
C ASN A 57 3.66 12.12 4.46
N LYS A 58 2.89 13.21 4.62
CA LYS A 58 1.81 13.28 5.62
C LYS A 58 0.66 12.31 5.34
N TYR A 59 0.53 11.84 4.10
CA TYR A 59 -0.54 10.94 3.66
C TYR A 59 -0.10 9.47 3.54
N VAL A 60 1.21 9.18 3.69
CA VAL A 60 1.75 7.82 3.57
C VAL A 60 1.29 6.94 4.74
N HIS A 61 1.25 7.52 5.94
CA HIS A 61 0.77 6.83 7.13
C HIS A 61 -0.62 7.32 7.53
N PRO A 62 -1.55 6.41 7.88
CA PRO A 62 -2.86 6.82 8.35
C PRO A 62 -2.74 7.53 9.70
N VAL A 63 -3.56 8.56 9.91
CA VAL A 63 -3.74 9.14 11.24
C VAL A 63 -4.58 8.17 12.05
N VAL A 64 -3.91 7.43 12.93
CA VAL A 64 -4.59 6.49 13.83
C VAL A 64 -5.22 7.27 14.98
N LYS A 65 -6.51 7.03 15.23
CA LYS A 65 -7.22 7.66 16.34
C LYS A 65 -6.61 7.19 17.67
N LYS A 66 -6.48 8.12 18.62
CA LYS A 66 -5.99 7.81 19.98
C LYS A 66 -6.78 6.64 20.60
N GLY A 67 -6.07 5.64 21.10
CA GLY A 67 -6.63 4.40 21.68
C GLY A 67 -6.89 3.28 20.66
N TRP A 68 -6.66 3.51 19.37
CA TRP A 68 -6.77 2.53 18.29
C TRP A 68 -5.41 2.17 17.69
N GLU A 69 -4.32 2.49 18.40
CA GLU A 69 -2.97 2.18 17.97
C GLU A 69 -2.82 0.66 17.80
N LEU A 70 -2.30 0.25 16.65
CA LEU A 70 -1.97 -1.14 16.41
C LEU A 70 -0.87 -1.54 17.38
N LYS A 71 -1.15 -2.54 18.23
CA LYS A 71 -0.16 -3.20 19.07
C LYS A 71 0.52 -4.27 18.23
N VAL A 72 1.47 -3.85 17.40
CA VAL A 72 2.31 -4.76 16.60
C VAL A 72 3.66 -4.89 17.25
#